data_AF-A0A957BLH4-F1
#
_entry.id   AF-A0A957BLH4-F1
#
_cell.length_a   1.000
_cell.length_b   1.000
_cell.length_c   1.000
_cell.angle_alpha   90.00
_cell.angle_beta   90.00
_cell.angle_gamma   90.00
#
_symmetry.space_group_name_H-M   'P 1'
#
loop_
_entity.id
_entity.type
_entity.pdbx_description
1 polymer ?
#
loop_
_entity_poly.entity_id
_entity_poly.type
_entity_poly.pdbx_seq_one_letter_code
_entity_poly.pdbx_strand_id
1 'polypeptide(L)'
;FSATQPRTLAASVRTYGTIAAWAFIAPLVIGFIVNLVQAGIFGNANAPNAPGLEAALNYANLLLTSTNPFATAVQTQRLLVEQQVLGLYSVTLSSDGSTIPMISPWVVFGTLYLTVAATLIVLTIRRTQQVDVNS
;
A
#
# COMPACT_ATOMS: atom_id res chain seq x y z
N PHE A 1 24.51 -36.40 -14.37
CA PHE A 1 23.99 -35.24 -13.62
C PHE A 1 22.51 -35.02 -13.95
N SER A 2 21.57 -35.74 -13.32
CA SER A 2 20.13 -35.58 -13.63
C SER A 2 19.20 -36.12 -12.52
N ALA A 3 19.56 -35.94 -11.25
CA ALA A 3 18.71 -36.34 -10.12
C ALA A 3 18.40 -35.20 -9.13
N THR A 4 18.98 -34.01 -9.32
CA THR A 4 18.88 -32.89 -8.35
C THR A 4 17.88 -31.79 -8.77
N GLN A 5 17.38 -31.80 -10.01
CA GLN A 5 16.47 -30.78 -10.57
C GLN A 5 15.00 -30.80 -10.07
N PRO A 6 14.34 -31.94 -9.76
CA PRO A 6 12.90 -31.90 -9.44
C PRO A 6 12.62 -31.32 -8.04
N ARG A 7 13.56 -31.43 -7.11
CA ARG A 7 13.41 -30.90 -5.74
C ARG A 7 13.53 -29.38 -5.68
N THR A 8 14.31 -28.75 -6.55
CA THR A 8 14.47 -27.28 -6.57
C THR A 8 13.28 -26.61 -7.26
N LEU A 9 12.68 -27.22 -8.28
CA LEU A 9 11.52 -26.64 -8.96
C LEU A 9 10.30 -26.57 -8.03
N ALA A 10 9.99 -27.67 -7.33
CA ALA A 10 8.89 -27.70 -6.37
C ALA A 10 9.16 -26.79 -5.15
N ALA A 11 10.42 -26.69 -4.71
CA ALA A 11 10.81 -25.76 -3.64
C ALA A 11 10.62 -24.30 -4.07
N SER A 12 11.11 -23.92 -5.26
CA SER A 12 10.94 -22.57 -5.80
C SER A 12 9.48 -22.22 -5.99
N VAL A 13 8.65 -23.10 -6.56
CA VAL A 13 7.21 -22.84 -6.73
C VAL A 13 6.50 -22.67 -5.38
N ARG A 14 6.85 -23.47 -4.36
CA ARG A 14 6.32 -23.30 -3.00
C ARG A 14 6.78 -21.98 -2.38
N THR A 15 8.05 -21.63 -2.53
CA THR A 15 8.59 -20.37 -2.01
C THR A 15 7.94 -19.16 -2.70
N TYR A 16 7.88 -19.14 -4.02
CA TYR A 16 7.22 -18.07 -4.78
C TYR A 16 5.71 -18.02 -4.51
N GLY A 17 5.04 -19.16 -4.41
CA GLY A 17 3.62 -19.23 -4.06
C GLY A 17 3.36 -18.72 -2.64
N THR A 18 4.24 -19.03 -1.68
CA THR A 18 4.15 -18.56 -0.30
C THR A 18 4.41 -17.05 -0.23
N ILE A 19 5.44 -16.55 -0.91
CA ILE A 19 5.73 -15.11 -0.99
C ILE A 19 4.56 -14.38 -1.66
N ALA A 20 4.03 -14.92 -2.75
CA ALA A 20 2.85 -14.36 -3.41
C ALA A 20 1.69 -14.32 -2.42
N ALA A 21 1.30 -15.43 -1.81
CA ALA A 21 0.22 -15.49 -0.83
C ALA A 21 0.39 -14.46 0.31
N TRP A 22 1.60 -14.33 0.86
CA TRP A 22 1.90 -13.32 1.88
C TRP A 22 1.77 -11.89 1.36
N ALA A 23 2.13 -11.61 0.10
CA ALA A 23 1.95 -10.29 -0.49
C ALA A 23 0.47 -9.85 -0.56
N PHE A 24 -0.47 -10.82 -0.66
CA PHE A 24 -1.92 -10.56 -0.59
C PHE A 24 -2.44 -10.53 0.86
N ILE A 25 -1.99 -11.43 1.72
CA ILE A 25 -2.56 -11.61 3.07
C ILE A 25 -2.00 -10.59 4.06
N ALA A 26 -0.68 -10.36 4.04
CA ALA A 26 0.00 -9.43 4.95
C ALA A 26 -0.65 -8.04 5.00
N PRO A 27 -0.92 -7.35 3.86
CA PRO A 27 -1.56 -6.03 3.91
C PRO A 27 -2.95 -6.01 4.55
N LEU A 28 -3.75 -7.06 4.35
CA LEU A 28 -5.09 -7.14 4.94
C LEU A 28 -5.00 -7.29 6.47
N VAL A 29 -4.10 -8.17 6.92
CA VAL A 29 -3.88 -8.41 8.35
C VAL A 29 -3.28 -7.18 9.02
N ILE A 30 -2.26 -6.57 8.42
CA ILE A 30 -1.62 -5.35 8.93
C ILE A 30 -2.64 -4.21 8.97
N GLY A 31 -3.39 -3.98 7.89
CA GLY A 31 -4.41 -2.94 7.83
C GLY A 31 -5.50 -3.13 8.89
N PHE A 32 -5.94 -4.36 9.11
CA PHE A 32 -6.89 -4.69 10.19
C PHE A 32 -6.32 -4.39 11.58
N ILE A 33 -5.08 -4.81 11.85
CA ILE A 33 -4.42 -4.56 13.13
C ILE A 33 -4.26 -3.05 13.38
N VAL A 34 -3.84 -2.28 12.38
CA VAL A 34 -3.66 -0.83 12.54
C VAL A 34 -5.00 -0.14 12.83
N ASN A 35 -6.08 -0.52 12.15
CA ASN A 35 -7.42 0.00 12.45
C ASN A 35 -7.88 -0.34 13.87
N LEU A 36 -7.62 -1.58 14.31
CA LEU A 36 -7.95 -2.02 15.68
C LEU A 36 -7.19 -1.21 16.73
N VAL A 37 -5.90 -0.95 16.49
CA VAL A 37 -5.03 -0.15 17.36
C VAL A 37 -5.48 1.30 17.38
N GLN A 38 -5.78 1.90 16.23
CA GLN A 38 -6.29 3.28 16.16
C GLN A 38 -7.63 3.42 16.89
N ALA A 39 -8.56 2.48 16.70
CA ALA A 39 -9.83 2.47 17.42
C ALA A 39 -9.65 2.33 18.93
N GLY A 40 -8.67 1.52 19.39
CA GLY A 40 -8.35 1.37 20.81
C GLY A 40 -7.70 2.61 21.45
N ILE A 41 -6.89 3.35 20.68
CA ILE A 41 -6.17 4.54 21.19
C ILE A 41 -7.05 5.79 21.14
N PHE A 42 -7.76 6.01 20.03
CA PHE A 42 -8.49 7.25 19.75
C PHE A 42 -10.02 7.12 19.85
N GLY A 43 -10.55 5.91 19.95
CA GLY A 43 -12.00 5.66 20.06
C GLY A 43 -12.58 5.74 21.47
N ASN A 44 -11.76 6.07 22.48
CA ASN A 44 -12.18 6.19 23.88
C ASN A 44 -12.34 7.66 24.29
N ALA A 45 -13.29 7.95 25.19
CA ALA A 45 -13.53 9.31 25.71
C ALA A 45 -12.32 9.95 26.45
N ASN A 46 -11.29 9.15 26.77
CA ASN A 46 -10.02 9.58 27.39
C ASN A 46 -8.85 9.58 26.40
N ALA A 47 -9.12 9.61 25.09
CA ALA A 47 -8.08 9.63 24.08
C ALA A 47 -7.14 10.84 24.27
N PRO A 48 -5.82 10.69 24.03
CA PRO A 48 -4.90 11.82 24.04
C PRO A 48 -5.36 12.88 23.05
N ASN A 49 -5.64 14.10 23.54
CA ASN A 49 -6.16 15.19 22.72
C ASN A 49 -5.02 15.83 21.90
N ALA A 50 -4.51 15.08 20.93
CA ALA A 50 -3.33 15.41 20.13
C ALA A 50 -3.68 15.31 18.63
N PRO A 51 -4.45 16.27 18.09
CA PRO A 51 -4.94 16.22 16.71
C PRO A 51 -3.81 16.14 15.67
N GLY A 52 -2.66 16.76 15.94
CA GLY A 52 -1.48 16.67 15.05
C GLY A 52 -0.88 15.26 14.95
N LEU A 53 -0.87 14.50 16.06
CA LEU A 53 -0.36 13.13 16.07
C LEU A 53 -1.36 12.17 15.39
N GLU A 54 -2.66 12.35 15.64
CA GLU A 54 -3.72 11.58 14.97
C GLU A 54 -3.67 11.80 13.45
N ALA A 55 -3.49 13.04 13.00
CA ALA A 55 -3.34 13.37 11.58
C ALA A 55 -2.08 12.72 10.97
N ALA A 56 -0.92 12.83 11.64
CA ALA A 56 0.33 12.24 11.16
C ALA A 56 0.25 10.72 11.03
N LEU A 57 -0.36 10.04 12.01
CA LEU A 57 -0.59 8.59 11.97
C LEU A 57 -1.55 8.18 10.85
N ASN A 58 -2.59 8.99 10.59
CA ASN A 58 -3.49 8.75 9.47
C ASN A 58 -2.79 8.88 8.11
N TYR A 59 -1.92 9.89 7.92
CA TYR A 59 -1.11 9.99 6.70
C TYR A 59 -0.09 8.87 6.57
N ALA A 60 0.56 8.46 7.65
CA ALA A 60 1.50 7.34 7.64
C ALA A 60 0.80 6.02 7.27
N ASN A 61 -0.38 5.77 7.85
CA ASN A 61 -1.21 4.62 7.52
C ASN A 61 -1.67 4.65 6.05
N LEU A 62 -2.05 5.83 5.55
CA LEU A 62 -2.40 6.01 4.15
C LEU A 62 -1.23 5.68 3.21
N LEU A 63 -0.02 6.14 3.52
CA LEU A 63 1.17 5.84 2.74
C LEU A 63 1.48 4.32 2.73
N LEU A 64 1.43 3.69 3.90
CA LEU A 64 1.61 2.24 4.03
C LEU A 64 0.55 1.46 3.23
N THR A 65 -0.71 1.87 3.31
CA THR A 65 -1.82 1.28 2.55
C THR A 65 -1.62 1.48 1.05
N SER A 66 -1.23 2.69 0.63
CA SER A 66 -0.99 3.03 -0.79
C SER A 66 0.19 2.30 -1.42
N THR A 67 1.11 1.77 -0.61
CA THR A 67 2.26 0.99 -1.12
C THR A 67 1.84 -0.42 -1.53
N ASN A 68 0.72 -0.92 -1.00
CA ASN A 68 0.21 -2.25 -1.31
C ASN A 68 -1.02 -2.18 -2.24
N PRO A 69 -0.96 -2.77 -3.46
CA PRO A 69 -2.07 -2.71 -4.42
C PRO A 69 -3.37 -3.33 -3.89
N PHE A 70 -3.30 -4.37 -3.07
CA PHE A 70 -4.49 -5.04 -2.53
C PHE A 70 -5.14 -4.22 -1.41
N ALA A 71 -4.33 -3.68 -0.49
CA ALA A 71 -4.83 -2.79 0.56
C ALA A 71 -5.50 -1.56 -0.06
N THR A 72 -4.85 -1.00 -1.07
CA THR A 72 -5.37 0.12 -1.85
C THR A 72 -6.70 -0.21 -2.52
N ALA A 73 -6.82 -1.39 -3.17
CA ALA A 73 -8.04 -1.80 -3.84
C ALA A 73 -9.21 -1.98 -2.86
N VAL A 74 -8.98 -2.67 -1.74
CA VAL A 74 -10.00 -2.86 -0.68
C VAL A 74 -10.42 -1.53 -0.08
N GLN A 75 -9.48 -0.64 0.21
CA GLN A 75 -9.80 0.65 0.80
C GLN A 75 -10.53 1.56 -0.20
N THR A 76 -10.17 1.50 -1.47
CA THR A 76 -10.88 2.22 -2.54
C THR A 76 -12.29 1.68 -2.72
N GLN A 77 -12.50 0.35 -2.64
CA GLN A 77 -13.84 -0.24 -2.63
C GLN A 77 -14.68 0.24 -1.45
N ARG A 78 -14.11 0.31 -0.25
CA ARG A 78 -14.82 0.87 0.91
C ARG A 78 -15.21 2.34 0.69
N LEU A 79 -14.29 3.17 0.20
CA LEU A 79 -14.59 4.57 -0.13
C LEU A 79 -15.69 4.70 -1.19
N LEU A 80 -15.68 3.85 -2.21
CA LEU A 80 -16.70 3.81 -3.26
C LEU A 80 -18.07 3.39 -2.73
N VAL A 81 -18.11 2.40 -1.84
CA VAL A 81 -19.37 1.85 -1.28
C VAL A 81 -19.94 2.73 -0.17
N GLU A 82 -19.09 3.21 0.74
CA GLU A 82 -19.51 3.92 1.94
C GLU A 82 -19.59 5.44 1.74
N GLN A 83 -18.71 6.02 0.93
CA GLN A 83 -18.59 7.48 0.78
C GLN A 83 -18.91 7.97 -0.64
N GLN A 84 -18.99 7.07 -1.64
CA GLN A 84 -19.23 7.38 -3.06
C GLN A 84 -18.25 8.41 -3.66
N VAL A 85 -17.04 8.53 -3.09
CA VAL A 85 -16.01 9.48 -3.58
C VAL A 85 -14.83 8.75 -4.20
N LEU A 86 -14.36 9.26 -5.34
CA LEU A 86 -13.21 8.72 -6.07
C LEU A 86 -11.89 9.42 -5.70
N GLY A 87 -11.88 10.71 -5.35
CA GLY A 87 -10.63 11.50 -5.31
C GLY A 87 -10.16 11.98 -3.93
N LEU A 88 -11.00 12.77 -3.26
CA LEU A 88 -10.67 13.40 -1.97
C LEU A 88 -11.75 13.02 -0.98
N TYR A 89 -11.38 12.49 0.17
CA TYR A 89 -12.33 12.17 1.24
C TYR A 89 -11.93 12.90 2.52
N SER A 90 -12.92 13.28 3.33
CA SER A 90 -12.68 13.97 4.60
C SER A 90 -12.73 12.96 5.75
N VAL A 91 -11.68 12.92 6.55
CA VAL A 91 -11.69 12.17 7.82
C VAL A 91 -11.92 13.14 8.95
N THR A 92 -12.93 12.86 9.77
CA THR A 92 -13.18 13.58 11.01
C THR A 92 -12.23 13.07 12.08
N LEU A 93 -11.40 13.96 12.64
CA LEU A 93 -10.55 13.63 13.77
C LEU A 93 -11.39 13.39 15.01
N SER A 94 -11.10 12.29 15.70
CA SER A 94 -11.82 11.88 16.91
C SER A 94 -11.47 12.78 18.10
N SER A 95 -10.29 13.40 18.07
CA SER A 95 -9.78 14.28 19.13
C SER A 95 -10.48 15.65 19.19
N ASP A 96 -10.74 16.29 18.04
CA ASP A 96 -11.15 17.71 17.99
C ASP A 96 -12.40 17.95 17.12
N GLY A 97 -12.92 16.90 16.47
CA GLY A 97 -14.06 16.99 15.54
C GLY A 97 -13.74 17.72 14.22
N SER A 98 -12.53 18.23 14.04
CA SER A 98 -12.07 18.86 12.81
C SER A 98 -11.93 17.84 11.67
N THR A 99 -12.28 18.24 10.45
CA THR A 99 -12.13 17.40 9.26
C THR A 99 -10.81 17.69 8.54
N ILE A 100 -10.10 16.64 8.15
CA ILE A 100 -8.87 16.74 7.35
C ILE A 100 -9.14 16.15 5.97
N PRO A 101 -8.80 16.88 4.88
CA PRO A 101 -8.87 16.34 3.54
C PRO A 101 -7.75 15.32 3.31
N MET A 102 -8.12 14.10 2.91
CA MET A 102 -7.21 13.02 2.56
C MET A 102 -7.38 12.64 1.09
N ILE A 103 -6.26 12.32 0.46
CA ILE A 103 -6.21 11.87 -0.94
C ILE A 103 -6.51 10.38 -0.98
N SER A 104 -7.37 9.93 -1.90
CA SER A 104 -7.68 8.51 -2.05
C SER A 104 -6.41 7.65 -2.24
N PRO A 105 -6.27 6.52 -1.53
CA PRO A 105 -5.07 5.68 -1.58
C PRO A 105 -4.67 5.23 -2.99
N TRP A 106 -5.62 5.03 -3.92
CA TRP A 106 -5.33 4.61 -5.29
C TRP A 106 -4.62 5.67 -6.13
N VAL A 107 -4.84 6.96 -5.86
CA VAL A 107 -4.17 8.05 -6.56
C VAL A 107 -2.69 8.06 -6.19
N VAL A 108 -2.39 7.86 -4.90
CA VAL A 108 -1.02 7.76 -4.38
C VAL A 108 -0.33 6.51 -4.92
N PHE A 109 -1.00 5.35 -4.89
CA PHE A 109 -0.51 4.11 -5.49
C PHE A 109 -0.18 4.28 -6.98
N GLY A 110 -1.13 4.81 -7.77
CA GLY A 110 -0.98 5.00 -9.21
C GLY A 110 0.19 5.92 -9.53
N THR A 111 0.34 7.01 -8.79
CA THR A 111 1.45 7.96 -8.97
C THR A 111 2.80 7.30 -8.68
N LEU A 112 2.93 6.58 -7.57
CA LEU A 112 4.17 5.87 -7.24
C LEU A 112 4.54 4.81 -8.28
N TYR A 113 3.58 3.96 -8.66
CA TYR A 113 3.82 2.91 -9.64
C TYR A 113 4.15 3.45 -11.03
N LEU A 114 3.47 4.51 -11.47
CA LEU A 114 3.81 5.20 -12.72
C LEU A 114 5.21 5.78 -12.69
N THR A 115 5.62 6.37 -11.56
CA THR A 115 6.96 6.93 -11.40
C THR A 115 8.03 5.84 -11.48
N VAL A 116 7.82 4.71 -10.80
CA VAL A 116 8.73 3.56 -10.84
C VAL A 116 8.77 2.94 -12.24
N ALA A 117 7.61 2.72 -12.87
CA ALA A 117 7.51 2.18 -14.21
C ALA A 117 8.20 3.08 -15.23
N ALA A 118 7.97 4.39 -15.19
CA ALA A 118 8.66 5.35 -16.05
C ALA A 118 10.18 5.31 -15.85
N THR A 119 10.64 5.24 -14.60
CA THR A 119 12.06 5.13 -14.27
C THR A 119 12.68 3.85 -14.85
N LEU A 120 12.00 2.71 -14.69
CA LEU A 120 12.44 1.42 -15.25
C LEU A 120 12.47 1.42 -16.77
N ILE A 121 11.46 2.01 -17.43
CA ILE A 121 11.41 2.15 -18.88
C ILE A 121 12.57 3.00 -19.37
N VAL A 122 12.82 4.16 -18.75
CA VAL A 122 13.94 5.04 -19.11
C VAL A 122 15.29 4.34 -18.91
N LEU A 123 15.47 3.61 -17.79
CA LEU A 123 16.69 2.84 -17.54
C LEU A 123 16.88 1.71 -18.55
N THR A 124 15.80 1.06 -18.96
CA THR A 124 15.82 -0.02 -19.96
C THR A 124 16.22 0.51 -21.34
N ILE A 125 15.61 1.63 -21.77
CA ILE A 125 15.95 2.29 -23.05
C ILE A 125 17.42 2.74 -23.06
N ARG A 126 17.89 3.31 -21.95
CA ARG A 126 19.31 3.71 -21.84
C ARG A 126 20.26 2.51 -21.96
N ARG A 127 19.90 1.36 -21.40
CA ARG A 127 20.71 0.14 -21.51
C ARG A 127 20.75 -0.41 -22.92
N THR A 128 19.65 -0.42 -23.66
CA THR A 128 19.64 -0.91 -25.05
C THR A 128 20.43 0.01 -25.98
N GLN A 129 20.33 1.32 -25.80
CA GLN A 129 21.11 2.29 -26.59
C GLN A 129 22.62 2.20 -26.36
N GLN A 130 23.08 1.73 -25.19
CA GLN A 130 24.51 1.53 -24.92
C GLN A 130 25.10 0.29 -25.60
N VAL A 131 24.26 -0.68 -25.98
CA VAL A 131 24.69 -1.90 -26.68
C VAL A 131 24.92 -1.61 -28.17
N ASP A 132 24.06 -0.81 -28.79
CA ASP A 132 24.12 -0.53 -30.24
C ASP A 132 25.27 0.42 -30.66
N VAL A 133 25.85 1.18 -29.72
CA VAL A 133 26.94 2.13 -30.03
C VAL A 133 28.33 1.48 -29.96
N ASN A 134 28.45 0.28 -29.38
CA ASN A 134 29.72 -0.44 -29.21
C ASN A 134 29.89 -1.64 -30.17
N SER A 135 29.01 -1.79 -31.17
CA SER A 135 29.09 -2.79 -32.25
C SER A 135 29.40 -2.15 -33.59
#